data_AF-A0A7Y5TXC7-F1
#
_entry.id   AF-A0A7Y5TXC7-F1
#
_cell.length_a   1.000
_cell.length_b   1.000
_cell.length_c   1.000
_cell.angle_alpha   90.00
_cell.angle_beta   90.00
_cell.angle_gamma   90.00
#
_symmetry.space_group_name_H-M   'P 1'
#
loop_
_entity.id
_entity.type
_entity.pdbx_description
1 polymer ?
#
loop_
_entity_poly.entity_id
_entity_poly.type
_entity_poly.pdbx_seq_one_letter_code
_entity_poly.pdbx_strand_id
1 'polypeptide(L)'
;EVRTAPTATTEQSVRITNSLSQAVNVYVTPSGGSEIFLRQVPANSAETVPVPGVASGTSVTFKAVTVDGSRTYQSRSSTLAGQFLWSVP
;
A
#
# COMPACT_ATOMS: atom_id res chain seq x y z
N GLU A 1 14.56 11.13 36.06
CA GLU A 1 14.07 11.75 34.80
C GLU A 1 13.78 10.65 33.78
N VAL A 2 12.57 10.65 33.22
CA VAL A 2 12.06 9.59 32.33
C VAL A 2 12.52 9.92 30.92
N ARG A 3 13.33 9.05 30.30
CA ARG A 3 13.67 9.15 28.87
C ARG A 3 12.50 8.61 28.04
N THR A 4 11.48 9.42 27.78
CA THR A 4 10.54 9.14 26.70
C THR A 4 11.23 9.47 25.38
N ALA A 5 11.96 8.50 24.83
CA ALA A 5 12.27 8.53 23.41
C ALA A 5 10.94 8.54 22.64
N PRO A 6 10.76 9.37 21.59
CA PRO A 6 9.66 9.18 20.69
C PRO A 6 9.89 7.82 20.02
N THR A 7 9.12 6.80 20.41
CA THR A 7 8.99 5.61 19.58
C THR A 7 8.37 6.13 18.29
N ALA A 8 9.20 6.40 17.28
CA ALA A 8 8.72 6.73 15.95
C ALA A 8 7.81 5.56 15.56
N THR A 9 6.49 5.76 15.65
CA THR A 9 5.55 4.90 14.96
C THR A 9 5.92 5.08 13.50
N THR A 10 6.74 4.18 12.96
CA THR A 10 7.11 4.24 11.55
C THR A 10 5.79 4.15 10.80
N GLU A 11 5.32 5.27 10.27
CA GLU A 11 4.12 5.31 9.46
C GLU A 11 4.35 4.37 8.28
N GLN A 12 3.59 3.27 8.25
CA GLN A 12 3.73 2.28 7.21
C GLN A 12 3.21 2.91 5.92
N SER A 13 3.96 2.76 4.84
CA SER A 13 3.59 3.34 3.56
C SER A 13 3.89 2.38 2.42
N VAL A 14 3.25 2.61 1.29
CA VAL A 14 3.55 1.93 0.04
C VAL A 14 3.79 2.99 -1.04
N ARG A 15 4.90 2.85 -1.78
CA ARG A 15 5.13 3.63 -2.99
C ARG A 15 4.65 2.80 -4.19
N ILE A 16 3.50 3.19 -4.74
CA ILE A 16 2.93 2.56 -5.92
C ILE A 16 3.43 3.29 -7.15
N THR A 17 4.01 2.55 -8.09
CA THR A 17 4.30 3.05 -9.44
C THR A 17 3.28 2.46 -10.40
N ASN A 18 2.44 3.32 -10.99
CA ASN A 18 1.45 2.92 -11.99
C ASN A 18 1.97 3.28 -13.39
N SER A 19 2.42 2.27 -14.14
CA SER A 19 2.89 2.43 -15.51
C SER A 19 1.79 2.28 -16.57
N LEU A 20 0.53 2.10 -16.14
CA LEU A 20 -0.60 1.99 -17.05
C LEU A 20 -1.03 3.36 -17.57
N SER A 21 -1.62 3.36 -18.77
CA SER A 21 -2.30 4.52 -19.37
C SER A 21 -3.64 4.87 -18.70
N GLN A 22 -3.98 4.23 -17.59
CA GLN A 22 -5.22 4.47 -16.84
C GLN A 22 -4.98 4.46 -15.34
N ALA A 23 -5.84 5.16 -14.61
CA ALA A 23 -5.79 5.19 -13.16
C ALA A 23 -6.16 3.82 -12.55
N VAL A 24 -5.64 3.56 -11.35
CA VAL A 24 -5.93 2.34 -10.59
C VAL A 24 -6.37 2.67 -9.17
N ASN A 25 -7.38 1.95 -8.69
CA ASN A 25 -7.80 1.92 -7.30
C ASN A 25 -6.93 0.93 -6.54
N VAL A 26 -6.21 1.42 -5.54
CA VAL A 26 -5.27 0.63 -4.74
C VAL A 26 -5.90 0.27 -3.41
N TYR A 27 -5.72 -0.98 -3.03
CA TYR A 27 -6.20 -1.58 -1.80
C TYR A 27 -5.06 -2.33 -1.10
N VAL A 28 -5.20 -2.51 0.20
CA VAL A 28 -4.34 -3.36 1.02
C VAL A 28 -5.18 -4.40 1.75
N THR A 29 -4.68 -5.61 1.83
CA THR A 29 -5.29 -6.69 2.61
C THR A 29 -4.24 -7.21 3.60
N PRO A 30 -4.34 -6.84 4.89
CA PRO A 30 -3.52 -7.46 5.92
C PRO A 30 -3.92 -8.93 6.10
N SER A 31 -2.94 -9.76 6.47
CA SER A 31 -3.13 -11.19 6.73
C SER A 31 -4.23 -11.43 7.77
N GLY A 32 -5.29 -12.14 7.37
CA GLY A 32 -6.44 -12.44 8.24
C GLY A 32 -7.37 -11.24 8.48
N GLY A 33 -7.15 -10.11 7.78
CA GLY A 33 -8.00 -8.93 7.84
C GLY A 33 -8.85 -8.73 6.58
N SER A 34 -9.62 -7.65 6.59
CA SER A 34 -10.41 -7.22 5.44
C SER A 34 -9.61 -6.31 4.51
N GLU A 35 -10.02 -6.27 3.25
CA GLU A 35 -9.46 -5.34 2.28
C GLU A 35 -9.81 -3.89 2.64
N ILE A 36 -8.82 -3.01 2.52
CA ILE A 36 -8.92 -1.58 2.84
C ILE A 36 -8.55 -0.80 1.58
N PHE A 37 -9.43 0.10 1.15
CA PHE A 37 -9.10 1.05 0.08
C PHE A 37 -8.09 2.08 0.58
N LEU A 38 -7.01 2.26 -0.17
CA LEU A 38 -5.97 3.23 0.15
C LEU A 38 -6.18 4.54 -0.62
N ARG A 39 -6.13 4.47 -1.96
CA ARG A 39 -6.38 5.61 -2.84
C ARG A 39 -6.52 5.19 -4.30
N GLN A 40 -6.90 6.14 -5.14
CA GLN A 40 -6.71 6.06 -6.59
C GLN A 40 -5.35 6.64 -6.99
N VAL A 41 -4.53 5.88 -7.73
CA VAL A 41 -3.25 6.32 -8.29
C VAL A 41 -3.46 6.66 -9.78
N PRO A 42 -3.11 7.90 -10.21
CA PRO A 42 -3.24 8.30 -11.61
C PRO A 42 -2.44 7.40 -12.57
N ALA A 43 -2.81 7.44 -13.85
CA ALA A 43 -2.02 6.84 -14.93
C ALA A 43 -0.59 7.41 -14.96
N ASN A 44 0.39 6.59 -15.32
CA ASN A 44 1.79 7.00 -15.51
C ASN A 44 2.37 7.82 -14.34
N SER A 45 2.05 7.45 -13.10
CA SER A 45 2.42 8.21 -11.90
C SER A 45 2.96 7.31 -10.81
N ALA A 46 3.75 7.88 -9.90
CA ALA A 46 4.23 7.22 -8.70
C ALA A 46 3.77 7.99 -7.46
N GLU A 47 3.13 7.29 -6.54
CA GLU A 47 2.48 7.87 -5.36
C GLU A 47 2.92 7.11 -4.11
N THR A 48 3.31 7.85 -3.07
CA THR A 48 3.55 7.28 -1.74
C THR A 48 2.27 7.42 -0.93
N VAL A 49 1.77 6.30 -0.43
CA VAL A 49 0.47 6.19 0.21
C VAL A 49 0.64 5.62 1.61
N PRO A 50 0.16 6.30 2.66
CA PRO A 50 0.15 5.73 4.00
C PRO A 50 -0.80 4.53 4.06
N VAL A 51 -0.47 3.55 4.88
CA VAL A 51 -1.25 2.33 5.10
C VAL A 51 -1.82 2.39 6.53
N PRO A 52 -2.95 3.08 6.73
CA PRO A 52 -3.52 3.25 8.07
C PRO A 52 -4.03 1.91 8.63
N GLY A 53 -3.92 1.75 9.94
CA GLY A 53 -4.45 0.57 10.65
C GLY A 53 -3.64 -0.72 10.45
N VAL A 54 -2.51 -0.68 9.74
CA VAL A 54 -1.59 -1.82 9.61
C VAL A 54 -0.36 -1.58 10.47
N ALA A 55 -0.11 -2.47 11.43
CA ALA A 55 1.08 -2.42 12.26
C ALA A 55 2.33 -2.87 11.47
N SER A 56 3.48 -2.30 11.81
CA SER A 56 4.78 -2.81 11.33
C SER A 56 4.93 -4.30 11.71
N GLY A 57 5.50 -5.10 10.80
CA GLY A 57 5.61 -6.54 10.96
C GLY A 57 4.39 -7.33 10.48
N THR A 58 3.31 -6.66 10.05
CA THR A 58 2.12 -7.33 9.50
C THR A 58 2.38 -7.77 8.06
N SER A 59 2.06 -9.02 7.73
CA SER A 59 2.02 -9.48 6.34
C SER A 59 0.84 -8.86 5.62
N VAL A 60 1.08 -8.18 4.49
CA VAL A 60 0.06 -7.54 3.66
C VAL A 60 0.15 -8.00 2.21
N THR A 61 -0.97 -7.91 1.51
CA THR A 61 -1.04 -8.06 0.06
C THR A 61 -1.69 -6.81 -0.51
N PHE A 62 -1.07 -6.18 -1.51
CA PHE A 62 -1.65 -5.03 -2.19
C PHE A 62 -2.40 -5.47 -3.44
N LYS A 63 -3.51 -4.80 -3.73
CA LYS A 63 -4.32 -5.01 -4.92
C LYS A 63 -4.53 -3.68 -5.64
N ALA A 64 -4.45 -3.69 -6.96
CA ALA A 64 -4.73 -2.54 -7.80
C ALA A 64 -5.76 -2.98 -8.83
N VAL A 65 -6.87 -2.27 -8.90
CA VAL A 65 -7.94 -2.53 -9.86
C VAL A 65 -8.03 -1.31 -10.76
N THR A 66 -8.05 -1.50 -12.06
CA THR A 66 -8.21 -0.38 -12.98
C THR A 66 -9.56 0.30 -12.76
N VAL A 67 -9.65 1.62 -12.97
CA VAL A 67 -10.89 2.36 -12.67
C VAL A 67 -12.10 1.90 -13.47
N ASP A 68 -11.88 1.25 -14.62
CA ASP A 68 -12.89 0.60 -15.44
C ASP A 68 -13.25 -0.83 -14.98
N GLY A 69 -12.56 -1.38 -13.99
CA GLY A 69 -12.77 -2.70 -13.43
C GLY A 69 -12.25 -3.87 -14.28
N SER A 70 -11.73 -3.60 -15.48
CA SER A 70 -11.36 -4.66 -16.44
C SER A 70 -10.11 -5.46 -16.04
N ARG A 71 -9.21 -4.88 -15.23
CA ARG A 71 -7.96 -5.53 -14.83
C ARG A 71 -7.71 -5.39 -13.34
N THR A 72 -7.24 -6.48 -12.75
CA THR A 72 -6.83 -6.55 -11.36
C THR A 72 -5.40 -7.06 -11.29
N TYR A 73 -4.58 -6.39 -10.48
CA TYR A 73 -3.19 -6.71 -10.22
C TYR A 73 -3.01 -6.92 -8.73
N GLN A 74 -2.20 -7.90 -8.35
CA GLN A 74 -1.91 -8.20 -6.96
C GLN A 74 -0.39 -8.24 -6.76
N SER A 75 0.06 -7.68 -5.64
CA SER A 75 1.43 -7.89 -5.19
C SER A 75 1.58 -9.30 -4.62
N ARG A 76 2.83 -9.74 -4.47
CA ARG A 76 3.13 -10.83 -3.53
C ARG A 76 2.76 -10.39 -2.11
N SER A 77 2.44 -11.36 -1.26
CA SER A 77 2.35 -11.11 0.19
C SER A 77 3.74 -10.76 0.73
N SER A 78 3.82 -9.71 1.55
CA SER A 78 5.08 -9.25 2.13
C SER A 78 4.85 -8.58 3.47
N THR A 79 5.82 -8.71 4.37
CA THR A 79 5.79 -8.03 5.67
C THR A 79 6.00 -6.54 5.48
N LEU A 80 5.07 -5.74 5.99
CA LEU A 80 5.16 -4.28 5.95
C LEU A 80 6.09 -3.83 7.09
N ALA A 81 7.22 -3.22 6.72
CA ALA A 81 8.21 -2.72 7.68
C ALA A 81 8.76 -1.37 7.18
N GLY A 82 7.95 -0.33 7.30
CA GLY A 82 8.22 1.00 6.76
C GLY A 82 7.59 1.20 5.40
N GLN A 83 8.41 1.52 4.38
CA GLN A 83 7.92 1.76 3.02
C GLN A 83 8.06 0.50 2.14
N PHE A 84 6.95 0.01 1.61
CA PHE A 84 6.92 -1.04 0.60
C PHE A 84 6.95 -0.43 -0.80
N LEU A 85 7.77 -0.98 -1.71
CA LEU A 85 7.80 -0.54 -3.11
C LEU A 85 7.01 -1.53 -3.96
N TRP A 86 6.05 -1.02 -4.72
CA TRP A 86 5.26 -1.85 -5.61
C TRP A 86 5.03 -1.17 -6.96
N SER A 87 5.23 -1.93 -8.03
CA SER A 87 4.96 -1.47 -9.40
C SER A 87 3.79 -2.25 -9.96
N VAL A 88 2.77 -1.52 -10.40
CA VAL A 88 1.69 -2.05 -11.23
C VAL A 88 2.25 -2.10 -12.67
N PRO A 89 2.20 -3.27 -13.32
CA PRO A 89 2.78 -3.46 -14.65
C PRO A 89 2.05 -2.64 -15.73
#